data_AF-A0A1J5L749-F1
#
_entry.id   AF-A0A1J5L749-F1
#
_cell.length_a   1.000
_cell.length_b   1.000
_cell.length_c   1.000
_cell.angle_alpha   90.00
_cell.angle_beta   90.00
_cell.angle_gamma   90.00
#
_symmetry.space_group_name_H-M   'P 1'
#
loop_
_entity.id
_entity.type
_entity.pdbx_description
1 polymer ?
#
loop_
_entity_poly.entity_id
_entity_poly.type
_entity_poly.pdbx_seq_one_letter_code
_entity_poly.pdbx_strand_id
1 'polypeptide(L)'
;MTKIAMLSTGEEVLYGDIVDTNAAWLSRLFFANGFSLYKRSTVGDSLVALKEEILMLSFNCDVVIVNGGLGPTSDDLTAEAAAACSGEELSLFPEWLKTLEAFFSARGMPMPESNVKQAMLPSSAEIIDNPIGTACGFKMLINDCLFYFTPGVPKEFELMVETQILPDMEQRYPDHESYSCSRLYTLGTSESVLSDKLDKLQLPKGYMIGYRSYLPFIEVKLFAPTEDLETRVRVLQMIYKLIDSNVVSVDENMLAHLGHLIAEKKQSISISEQSTHGWLSNWLHSNEEANPFCGHSWIMSSSLDVSSQEQNPLAASFALAGATREKCSTDVALVTGKLEDDKFSVALSTAKGEWGQTLQFNRKYSMDEQKELISTIAADMLRRYLSSKPIIIQYSSVTCLKEMFIPSTLI
;
A
#
# COMPACT_ATOMS: atom_id res chain seq x y z
N MET A 1 26.95 7.64 7.92
CA MET A 1 25.70 7.50 7.16
C MET A 1 24.95 8.80 7.33
N THR A 2 24.57 9.44 6.22
CA THR A 2 23.86 10.71 6.19
C THR A 2 22.55 10.59 6.99
N LYS A 3 22.35 11.48 7.96
CA LYS A 3 21.13 11.53 8.78
C LYS A 3 20.08 12.36 8.05
N ILE A 4 19.10 11.68 7.48
CA ILE A 4 18.01 12.31 6.74
C ILE A 4 16.75 12.28 7.61
N ALA A 5 16.07 13.41 7.76
CA ALA A 5 14.82 13.48 8.47
C ALA A 5 13.69 14.04 7.60
N MET A 6 12.46 13.82 8.05
CA MET A 6 11.28 14.47 7.49
C MET A 6 10.49 15.18 8.58
N LEU A 7 10.04 16.40 8.27
CA LEU A 7 9.13 17.19 9.08
C LEU A 7 7.83 17.40 8.29
N SER A 8 6.73 16.82 8.77
CA SER A 8 5.40 17.10 8.23
C SER A 8 4.75 18.23 9.03
N THR A 9 4.06 19.16 8.36
CA THR A 9 3.26 20.20 9.03
C THR A 9 1.83 20.21 8.51
N GLY A 10 0.91 20.50 9.42
CA GLY A 10 -0.54 20.56 9.17
C GLY A 10 -1.30 20.14 10.42
N GLU A 11 -2.24 20.96 10.89
CA GLU A 11 -3.10 20.61 12.01
C GLU A 11 -3.86 19.29 11.76
N GLU A 12 -4.35 19.08 10.54
CA GLU A 12 -5.08 17.88 10.12
C GLU A 12 -4.22 16.60 10.21
N VAL A 13 -2.91 16.72 9.96
CA VAL A 13 -1.97 15.61 10.10
C VAL A 13 -1.65 15.37 11.58
N LEU A 14 -1.45 16.44 12.34
CA LEU A 14 -1.15 16.36 13.77
C LEU A 14 -2.32 15.77 14.58
N TYR A 15 -3.55 16.17 14.29
CA TYR A 15 -4.75 15.67 14.95
C TYR A 15 -5.19 14.30 14.44
N GLY A 16 -4.66 13.85 13.30
CA GLY A 16 -4.98 12.55 12.69
C GLY A 16 -6.29 12.55 11.91
N ASP A 17 -6.77 13.73 11.48
CA ASP A 17 -7.89 13.86 10.54
C ASP A 17 -7.54 13.25 9.18
N ILE A 18 -6.25 13.32 8.80
CA ILE A 18 -5.68 12.59 7.68
C ILE A 18 -4.44 11.80 8.10
N VAL A 19 -4.21 10.69 7.42
CA VAL A 19 -2.97 9.92 7.57
C VAL A 19 -1.86 10.61 6.77
N ASP A 20 -0.69 10.75 7.38
CA ASP A 20 0.52 11.25 6.71
C ASP A 20 1.06 10.25 5.67
N THR A 21 0.39 10.22 4.52
CA THR A 21 0.72 9.34 3.39
C THR A 21 1.96 9.80 2.65
N ASN A 22 2.23 11.11 2.59
CA ASN A 22 3.42 11.69 1.99
C ASN A 22 4.68 11.17 2.66
N ALA A 23 4.72 11.16 4.00
CA ALA A 23 5.89 10.68 4.70
C ALA A 23 6.06 9.16 4.63
N ALA A 24 4.95 8.40 4.59
CA ALA A 24 5.00 6.97 4.32
C ALA A 24 5.55 6.67 2.91
N TRP A 25 5.14 7.45 1.91
CA TRP A 25 5.61 7.35 0.53
C TRP A 25 7.10 7.72 0.42
N LEU A 26 7.51 8.88 0.96
CA LEU A 26 8.90 9.34 0.93
C LEU A 26 9.81 8.31 1.60
N SER A 27 9.45 7.81 2.79
CA SER A 27 10.23 6.80 3.50
C SER A 27 10.50 5.57 2.64
N ARG A 28 9.49 5.10 1.89
CA ARG A 28 9.63 3.95 0.99
C ARG A 28 10.54 4.26 -0.20
N LEU A 29 10.32 5.41 -0.85
CA LEU A 29 11.09 5.83 -2.03
C LEU A 29 12.56 6.03 -1.65
N PHE A 30 12.82 6.78 -0.59
CA PHE A 30 14.18 7.07 -0.12
C PHE A 30 14.89 5.80 0.32
N PHE A 31 14.22 4.91 1.07
CA PHE A 31 14.81 3.62 1.44
C PHE A 31 15.22 2.79 0.22
N ALA A 32 14.37 2.73 -0.81
CA ALA A 32 14.67 2.00 -2.06
C ALA A 32 15.86 2.59 -2.84
N ASN A 33 16.16 3.87 -2.64
CA ASN A 33 17.30 4.56 -3.23
C ASN A 33 18.46 4.75 -2.23
N GLY A 34 18.48 4.04 -1.10
CA GLY A 34 19.59 4.09 -0.13
C GLY A 34 19.63 5.31 0.80
N PHE A 35 18.60 6.16 0.77
CA PHE A 35 18.46 7.38 1.58
C PHE A 35 17.55 7.19 2.81
N SER A 36 17.73 6.08 3.54
CA SER A 36 16.87 5.73 4.67
C SER A 36 16.69 6.89 5.68
N LEU A 37 15.43 7.18 6.03
CA LEU A 37 15.13 8.22 7.02
C LEU A 37 15.57 7.79 8.43
N TYR A 38 16.28 8.68 9.10
CA TYR A 38 16.71 8.58 10.49
C TYR A 38 15.60 9.00 11.48
N LYS A 39 14.84 10.05 11.15
CA LYS A 39 13.78 10.60 12.01
C LYS A 39 12.61 11.11 11.18
N ARG A 40 11.41 11.01 11.74
CA ARG A 40 10.22 11.73 11.30
C ARG A 40 9.64 12.51 12.47
N SER A 41 9.15 13.71 12.22
CA SER A 41 8.36 14.51 13.17
C SER A 41 7.19 15.18 12.46
N THR A 42 6.15 15.49 13.24
CA THR A 42 4.95 16.18 12.78
C THR A 42 4.64 17.30 13.76
N VAL A 43 4.38 18.49 13.25
CA VAL A 43 3.94 19.65 14.03
C VAL A 43 2.70 20.26 13.39
N GLY A 44 1.94 21.04 14.16
CA GLY A 44 0.80 21.80 13.63
C GLY A 44 1.26 23.13 13.05
N ASP A 45 0.30 23.90 12.52
CA ASP A 45 0.54 25.19 11.85
C ASP A 45 0.79 26.35 12.83
N SER A 46 1.84 26.18 13.63
CA SER A 46 2.31 27.14 14.61
C SER A 46 3.74 27.54 14.28
N LEU A 47 3.94 28.84 14.04
CA LEU A 47 5.27 29.40 13.75
C LEU A 47 6.29 29.04 14.85
N VAL A 48 5.87 29.00 16.11
CA VAL A 48 6.76 28.64 17.23
C VAL A 48 7.16 27.16 17.14
N ALA A 49 6.20 26.27 16.95
CA ALA A 49 6.46 24.82 16.85
C ALA A 49 7.32 24.47 15.64
N LEU A 50 7.03 25.08 14.47
CA LEU A 50 7.83 24.94 13.26
C LEU A 50 9.28 25.37 13.49
N LYS A 51 9.49 26.54 14.09
CA LYS A 51 10.85 27.04 14.37
C LYS A 51 11.62 26.13 15.33
N GLU A 52 10.98 25.70 16.42
CA GLU A 52 11.60 24.80 17.39
C GLU A 52 12.04 23.49 16.73
N GLU A 53 11.17 22.86 15.93
CA GLU A 53 11.49 21.59 15.27
C GLU A 53 12.50 21.76 14.13
N ILE A 54 12.41 22.82 13.31
CA ILE A 54 13.41 23.14 12.27
C ILE A 54 14.79 23.31 12.90
N LEU A 55 14.91 24.10 13.97
CA LEU A 55 16.19 24.30 14.65
C LEU A 55 16.71 22.98 15.23
N MET A 56 15.86 22.22 15.93
CA MET A 56 16.24 20.92 16.47
C MET A 56 16.75 19.96 15.40
N LEU A 57 16.07 19.88 14.26
CA LEU A 57 16.50 19.03 13.15
C LEU A 57 17.80 19.54 12.52
N SER A 58 17.97 20.86 12.38
CA SER A 58 19.16 21.48 11.79
C SER A 58 20.45 21.16 12.55
N PHE A 59 20.38 20.92 13.86
CA PHE A 59 21.53 20.56 14.69
C PHE A 59 21.82 19.06 14.74
N ASN A 60 20.89 18.21 14.28
CA ASN A 60 20.96 16.75 14.50
C ASN A 60 20.92 15.93 13.20
N CYS A 61 20.63 16.56 12.07
CA CYS A 61 20.49 15.93 10.76
C CYS A 61 21.37 16.64 9.73
N ASP A 62 21.69 15.92 8.65
CA ASP A 62 22.43 16.47 7.51
C ASP A 62 21.47 16.97 6.42
N VAL A 63 20.30 16.32 6.30
CA VAL A 63 19.24 16.67 5.35
C VAL A 63 17.87 16.57 6.03
N VAL A 64 16.99 17.53 5.73
CA VAL A 64 15.59 17.52 6.17
C VAL A 64 14.66 17.81 5.00
N ILE A 65 13.64 16.97 4.83
CA ILE A 65 12.52 17.24 3.92
C ILE A 65 11.34 17.77 4.75
N VAL A 66 10.92 18.99 4.50
CA VAL A 66 9.76 19.62 5.13
C VAL A 66 8.59 19.57 4.15
N ASN A 67 7.46 19.03 4.58
CA ASN A 67 6.27 18.86 3.74
C ASN A 67 5.05 19.53 4.37
N GLY A 68 4.45 20.47 3.63
CA GLY A 68 3.29 21.25 4.06
C GLY A 68 3.59 22.73 4.35
N GLY A 69 2.53 23.53 4.46
CA GLY A 69 2.57 24.94 4.90
C GLY A 69 3.16 25.94 3.89
N LEU A 70 3.11 25.65 2.58
CA LEU A 70 3.56 26.54 1.48
C LEU A 70 2.41 27.09 0.63
N GLY A 71 1.17 26.87 1.05
CA GLY A 71 0.00 27.43 0.38
C GLY A 71 -0.12 28.95 0.57
N PRO A 72 -1.20 29.54 0.03
CA PRO A 72 -1.44 30.97 0.09
C PRO A 72 -2.18 31.42 1.36
N THR A 73 -2.55 30.53 2.29
CA THR A 73 -3.39 30.88 3.44
C THR A 73 -2.57 31.38 4.64
N SER A 74 -3.26 31.88 5.66
CA SER A 74 -2.61 32.53 6.81
C SER A 74 -1.90 31.57 7.75
N ASP A 75 -2.32 30.31 7.75
CA ASP A 75 -1.77 29.17 8.48
C ASP A 75 -0.58 28.51 7.75
N ASP A 76 -0.36 28.78 6.47
CA ASP A 76 0.84 28.34 5.73
C ASP A 76 2.10 29.09 6.19
N LEU A 77 2.75 28.64 7.26
CA LEU A 77 3.83 29.41 7.93
C LEU A 77 5.24 28.85 7.69
N THR A 78 5.39 27.90 6.77
CA THR A 78 6.67 27.17 6.60
C THR A 78 7.79 28.05 6.05
N ALA A 79 7.50 28.92 5.08
CA ALA A 79 8.50 29.83 4.51
C ALA A 79 8.94 30.89 5.55
N GLU A 80 8.00 31.44 6.32
CA GLU A 80 8.25 32.34 7.43
C GLU A 80 9.10 31.68 8.52
N ALA A 81 8.81 30.42 8.86
CA ALA A 81 9.57 29.67 9.85
C ALA A 81 11.02 29.43 9.38
N ALA A 82 11.21 29.07 8.11
CA ALA A 82 12.52 28.87 7.51
C ALA A 82 13.36 30.15 7.56
N ALA A 83 12.79 31.28 7.11
CA ALA A 83 13.44 32.59 7.15
C ALA A 83 13.83 33.00 8.58
N ALA A 84 12.92 32.79 9.54
CA ALA A 84 13.20 33.10 10.94
C ALA A 84 14.30 32.22 11.56
N CYS A 85 14.47 30.98 11.10
CA CYS A 85 15.51 30.06 11.58
C CYS A 85 16.88 30.33 10.93
N SER A 86 16.91 30.77 9.68
CA SER A 86 18.15 31.17 8.99
C SER A 86 18.59 32.60 9.32
N GLY A 87 17.72 33.40 9.95
CA GLY A 87 18.00 34.82 10.23
C GLY A 87 17.88 35.70 8.99
N GLU A 88 17.10 35.27 8.00
CA GLU A 88 16.88 35.98 6.74
C GLU A 88 15.50 36.63 6.70
N GLU A 89 15.35 37.61 5.81
CA GLU A 89 14.05 38.18 5.47
C GLU A 89 13.43 37.42 4.30
N LEU A 90 12.08 37.38 4.26
CA LEU A 90 11.36 36.94 3.08
C LEU A 90 11.44 38.01 1.99
N SER A 91 11.86 37.59 0.81
CA SER A 91 11.97 38.44 -0.36
C SER A 91 11.08 37.90 -1.48
N LEU A 92 10.56 38.78 -2.33
CA LEU A 92 9.77 38.39 -3.48
C LEU A 92 10.69 37.85 -4.58
N PHE A 93 10.43 36.64 -5.06
CA PHE A 93 11.11 36.01 -6.19
C PHE A 93 10.34 36.29 -7.48
N PRO A 94 10.77 37.27 -8.32
CA PRO A 94 9.97 37.73 -9.46
C PRO A 94 9.78 36.65 -10.54
N GLU A 95 10.70 35.70 -10.64
CA GLU A 95 10.61 34.54 -11.53
C GLU A 95 9.46 33.61 -11.16
N TRP A 96 9.22 33.38 -9.86
CA TRP A 96 8.10 32.55 -9.41
C TRP A 96 6.78 33.30 -9.52
N LEU A 97 6.77 34.60 -9.19
CA LEU A 97 5.60 35.45 -9.37
C LEU A 97 5.08 35.43 -10.82
N LYS A 98 5.99 35.52 -11.81
CA LYS A 98 5.62 35.40 -13.24
C LYS A 98 5.04 34.03 -13.57
N THR A 99 5.55 32.96 -12.96
CA THR A 99 5.05 31.59 -13.15
C THR A 99 3.62 31.47 -12.61
N LEU A 100 3.35 32.04 -11.43
CA LEU A 100 2.01 32.14 -10.86
C LEU A 100 1.05 32.93 -11.77
N GLU A 101 1.45 34.12 -12.22
CA GLU A 101 0.65 34.95 -13.12
C GLU A 101 0.28 34.19 -14.41
N ALA A 102 1.24 33.48 -15.01
CA ALA A 102 1.01 32.64 -16.17
C ALA A 102 0.07 31.46 -15.88
N PHE A 103 0.22 30.81 -14.71
CA PHE A 103 -0.62 29.69 -14.28
C PHE A 103 -2.09 30.09 -14.15
N PHE A 104 -2.38 31.25 -13.58
CA PHE A 104 -3.75 31.78 -13.45
C PHE A 104 -4.27 32.30 -14.80
N SER A 105 -3.44 33.00 -15.56
CA SER A 105 -3.79 33.51 -16.90
C SER A 105 -4.18 32.38 -17.86
N ALA A 106 -3.45 31.26 -17.87
CA ALA A 106 -3.76 30.09 -18.68
C ALA A 106 -5.13 29.46 -18.35
N ARG A 107 -5.65 29.68 -17.14
CA ARG A 107 -6.97 29.25 -16.69
C ARG A 107 -8.06 30.31 -16.88
N GLY A 108 -7.73 31.44 -17.49
CA GLY A 108 -8.65 32.57 -17.67
C GLY A 108 -9.04 33.25 -16.36
N MET A 109 -8.22 33.13 -15.32
CA MET A 109 -8.48 33.70 -14.00
C MET A 109 -7.44 34.79 -13.66
N PRO A 110 -7.85 35.87 -12.99
CA PRO A 110 -6.88 36.77 -12.35
C PRO A 110 -6.24 36.05 -11.16
N MET A 111 -4.94 36.29 -10.94
CA MET A 111 -4.23 35.77 -9.76
C MET A 111 -4.71 36.49 -8.50
N PRO A 112 -5.16 35.76 -7.46
CA PRO A 112 -5.46 36.35 -6.15
C PRO A 112 -4.21 36.95 -5.49
N GLU A 113 -4.37 38.05 -4.75
CA GLU A 113 -3.26 38.71 -4.05
C GLU A 113 -2.61 37.80 -3.00
N SER A 114 -3.38 36.92 -2.36
CA SER A 114 -2.87 35.94 -1.38
C SER A 114 -1.84 34.98 -1.98
N ASN A 115 -1.88 34.71 -3.30
CA ASN A 115 -0.91 33.85 -3.96
C ASN A 115 0.48 34.50 -4.09
N VAL A 116 0.61 35.82 -3.95
CA VAL A 116 1.93 36.50 -3.92
C VAL A 116 2.80 35.93 -2.80
N LYS A 117 2.19 35.53 -1.67
CA LYS A 117 2.87 34.86 -0.56
C LYS A 117 3.69 33.64 -1.01
N GLN A 118 3.20 32.89 -2.00
CA GLN A 118 3.88 31.69 -2.52
C GLN A 118 5.14 32.02 -3.33
N ALA A 119 5.41 33.29 -3.62
CA ALA A 119 6.65 33.80 -4.21
C ALA A 119 7.51 34.57 -3.19
N MET A 120 7.12 34.61 -1.91
CA MET A 120 7.90 35.22 -0.82
C MET A 120 8.75 34.15 -0.14
N LEU A 121 10.04 34.07 -0.45
CA LEU A 121 10.94 33.03 0.04
C LEU A 121 12.14 33.63 0.79
N PRO A 122 12.83 32.86 1.65
CA PRO A 122 14.11 33.29 2.23
C PRO A 122 15.08 33.73 1.12
N SER A 123 15.88 34.75 1.40
CA SER A 123 16.71 35.39 0.37
C SER A 123 17.77 34.46 -0.25
N SER A 124 18.24 33.45 0.49
CA SER A 124 19.18 32.43 0.02
C SER A 124 18.52 31.19 -0.60
N ALA A 125 17.19 31.16 -0.67
CA ALA A 125 16.45 30.01 -1.16
C ALA A 125 16.73 29.75 -2.65
N GLU A 126 16.98 28.48 -2.99
CA GLU A 126 17.00 27.99 -4.36
C GLU A 126 15.64 27.35 -4.67
N ILE A 127 14.94 27.88 -5.68
CA ILE A 127 13.61 27.38 -6.08
C ILE A 127 13.69 25.93 -6.56
N ILE A 128 12.71 25.12 -6.14
CA ILE A 128 12.39 23.81 -6.70
C ILE A 128 11.08 23.97 -7.47
N ASP A 129 11.11 23.69 -8.76
CA ASP A 129 9.97 23.94 -9.65
C ASP A 129 8.78 23.03 -9.29
N ASN A 130 7.56 23.56 -9.43
CA ASN A 130 6.33 22.82 -9.26
C ASN A 130 5.43 23.03 -10.49
N PRO A 131 5.52 22.13 -11.50
CA PRO A 131 4.82 22.35 -12.77
C PRO A 131 3.31 22.06 -12.71
N ILE A 132 2.81 21.48 -11.62
CA ILE A 132 1.41 21.06 -11.48
C ILE A 132 0.64 21.76 -10.35
N GLY A 133 1.31 22.63 -9.59
CA GLY A 133 0.73 23.42 -8.50
C GLY A 133 1.12 24.90 -8.55
N THR A 134 0.72 25.66 -7.53
CA THR A 134 1.05 27.10 -7.42
C THR A 134 2.19 27.37 -6.45
N ALA A 135 2.35 26.56 -5.40
CA ALA A 135 3.46 26.69 -4.47
C ALA A 135 4.74 26.11 -5.09
N CYS A 136 5.80 26.90 -5.26
CA CYS A 136 7.10 26.27 -5.50
C CYS A 136 7.57 25.56 -4.23
N GLY A 137 8.47 24.59 -4.40
CA GLY A 137 9.35 24.24 -3.31
C GLY A 137 10.57 25.15 -3.30
N PHE A 138 11.39 24.98 -2.29
CA PHE A 138 12.71 25.58 -2.26
C PHE A 138 13.66 24.75 -1.40
N LYS A 139 14.95 24.91 -1.63
CA LYS A 139 15.99 24.38 -0.75
C LYS A 139 16.89 25.49 -0.23
N MET A 140 17.41 25.30 0.97
CA MET A 140 18.39 26.22 1.57
C MET A 140 19.17 25.51 2.67
N LEU A 141 20.30 26.10 3.06
CA LEU A 141 21.02 25.68 4.27
C LEU A 141 20.48 26.44 5.48
N ILE A 142 20.17 25.70 6.55
CA ILE A 142 19.92 26.25 7.87
C ILE A 142 20.95 25.61 8.79
N ASN A 143 21.88 26.42 9.31
CA ASN A 143 23.14 25.94 9.88
C ASN A 143 23.89 25.06 8.85
N ASP A 144 24.35 23.88 9.24
CA ASP A 144 25.05 22.93 8.35
C ASP A 144 24.11 21.88 7.72
N CYS A 145 22.79 22.04 7.89
CA CYS A 145 21.79 21.10 7.42
C CYS A 145 21.08 21.61 6.17
N LEU A 146 20.95 20.75 5.16
CA LEU A 146 20.23 21.06 3.92
C LEU A 146 18.74 20.77 4.08
N PHE A 147 17.91 21.80 3.92
CA PHE A 147 16.46 21.68 3.98
C PHE A 147 15.87 21.73 2.57
N TYR A 148 14.90 20.86 2.30
CA TYR A 148 14.01 20.93 1.16
C TYR A 148 12.60 21.17 1.66
N PHE A 149 11.98 22.26 1.25
CA PHE A 149 10.62 22.63 1.60
C PHE A 149 9.70 22.36 0.42
N THR A 150 8.61 21.63 0.66
CA THR A 150 7.69 21.15 -0.37
C THR A 150 6.22 21.37 0.01
N PRO A 151 5.32 21.56 -0.96
CA PRO A 151 3.88 21.65 -0.70
C PRO A 151 3.31 20.32 -0.18
N GLY A 152 2.24 20.39 0.62
CA GLY A 152 1.61 19.22 1.22
C GLY A 152 0.76 18.37 0.27
N VAL A 153 0.44 18.88 -0.93
CA VAL A 153 -0.38 18.16 -1.91
C VAL A 153 0.40 16.95 -2.45
N PRO A 154 -0.10 15.70 -2.28
CA PRO A 154 0.69 14.50 -2.57
C PRO A 154 1.27 14.46 -3.98
N LYS A 155 0.47 14.74 -5.01
CA LYS A 155 0.95 14.71 -6.40
C LYS A 155 2.07 15.72 -6.69
N GLU A 156 1.98 16.91 -6.09
CA GLU A 156 2.99 17.96 -6.25
C GLU A 156 4.29 17.54 -5.58
N PHE A 157 4.18 17.08 -4.32
CA PHE A 157 5.30 16.56 -3.54
C PHE A 157 6.02 15.39 -4.23
N GLU A 158 5.26 14.37 -4.65
CA GLU A 158 5.81 13.18 -5.30
C GLU A 158 6.61 13.55 -6.56
N LEU A 159 6.04 14.41 -7.42
CA LEU A 159 6.70 14.85 -8.64
C LEU A 159 7.99 15.61 -8.36
N MET A 160 7.97 16.56 -7.42
CA MET A 160 9.15 17.33 -7.04
C MET A 160 10.25 16.44 -6.46
N VAL A 161 9.87 15.46 -5.64
CA VAL A 161 10.82 14.53 -5.06
C VAL A 161 11.49 13.68 -6.14
N GLU A 162 10.70 13.05 -7.02
CA GLU A 162 11.22 12.15 -8.05
C GLU A 162 12.07 12.87 -9.10
N THR A 163 11.68 14.08 -9.50
CA THR A 163 12.31 14.78 -10.63
C THR A 163 13.45 15.71 -10.24
N GLN A 164 13.49 16.18 -8.99
CA GLN A 164 14.43 17.22 -8.56
C GLN A 164 15.16 16.88 -7.26
N ILE A 165 14.45 16.49 -6.19
CA ILE A 165 15.09 16.30 -4.87
C ILE A 165 15.93 15.02 -4.83
N LEU A 166 15.37 13.88 -5.29
CA LEU A 166 16.10 12.62 -5.30
C LEU A 166 17.35 12.67 -6.20
N PRO A 167 17.29 13.21 -7.44
CA PRO A 167 18.50 13.43 -8.25
C PRO A 167 19.54 14.33 -7.58
N ASP A 168 19.12 15.41 -6.90
CA ASP A 168 20.03 16.29 -6.15
C ASP A 168 20.68 15.55 -4.96
N MET A 169 19.93 14.69 -4.28
CA MET A 169 20.46 13.82 -3.21
C MET A 169 21.50 12.83 -3.73
N GLU A 170 21.22 12.14 -4.83
CA GLU A 170 22.12 11.19 -5.48
C GLU A 170 23.44 11.84 -5.89
N GLN A 171 23.36 13.05 -6.46
CA GLN A 171 24.55 13.81 -6.85
C GLN A 171 25.38 14.24 -5.64
N ARG A 172 24.74 14.66 -4.55
CA ARG A 172 25.42 15.26 -3.38
C ARG A 172 25.99 14.21 -2.42
N TYR A 173 25.38 13.03 -2.38
CA TYR A 173 25.76 11.93 -1.50
C TYR A 173 25.98 10.63 -2.29
N PRO A 174 27.01 10.54 -3.14
CA PRO A 174 27.19 9.41 -4.07
C PRO A 174 27.53 8.09 -3.38
N ASP A 175 28.15 8.12 -2.19
CA ASP A 175 28.57 6.93 -1.44
C ASP A 175 27.43 6.34 -0.56
N HIS A 176 26.21 6.28 -1.08
CA HIS A 176 25.08 5.68 -0.39
C HIS A 176 24.86 4.22 -0.84
N GLU A 177 24.71 3.29 0.11
CA GLU A 177 24.33 1.92 -0.22
C GLU A 177 22.84 1.89 -0.61
N SER A 178 22.54 1.76 -1.90
CA SER A 178 21.17 1.55 -2.36
C SER A 178 20.72 0.12 -2.04
N TYR A 179 19.51 0.00 -1.48
CA TYR A 179 18.92 -1.28 -1.12
C TYR A 179 17.69 -1.57 -1.99
N SER A 180 17.68 -2.77 -2.54
CA SER A 180 16.48 -3.35 -3.15
C SER A 180 15.68 -4.12 -2.11
N CYS A 181 14.35 -4.10 -2.22
CA CYS A 181 13.44 -4.76 -1.30
C CYS A 181 12.53 -5.74 -2.05
N SER A 182 12.76 -7.04 -1.87
CA SER A 182 11.83 -8.07 -2.33
C SER A 182 10.80 -8.38 -1.24
N ARG A 183 9.54 -8.59 -1.62
CA ARG A 183 8.40 -8.81 -0.71
C ARG A 183 7.76 -10.16 -1.01
N LEU A 184 7.74 -11.06 -0.04
CA LEU A 184 6.94 -12.27 -0.10
C LEU A 184 5.68 -12.04 0.73
N TYR A 185 4.53 -12.05 0.08
CA TYR A 185 3.24 -11.97 0.76
C TYR A 185 2.85 -13.35 1.22
N THR A 186 2.51 -13.48 2.50
CA THR A 186 2.16 -14.76 3.10
C THR A 186 0.78 -14.74 3.75
N LEU A 187 0.11 -15.88 3.74
CA LEU A 187 -1.22 -16.08 4.31
C LEU A 187 -1.27 -17.37 5.14
N GLY A 188 -2.11 -17.36 6.17
CA GLY A 188 -2.44 -18.56 6.96
C GLY A 188 -1.41 -18.95 8.02
N THR A 189 -0.54 -18.03 8.43
CA THR A 189 0.45 -18.22 9.50
C THR A 189 0.63 -16.95 10.32
N SER A 190 1.31 -17.04 11.47
CA SER A 190 1.73 -15.89 12.28
C SER A 190 3.17 -15.48 11.99
N GLU A 191 3.52 -14.26 12.41
CA GLU A 191 4.85 -13.66 12.24
C GLU A 191 5.91 -14.48 12.97
N SER A 192 5.63 -14.89 14.22
CA SER A 192 6.55 -15.70 15.02
C SER A 192 6.89 -17.02 14.35
N VAL A 193 5.91 -17.69 13.74
CA VAL A 193 6.14 -18.96 13.03
C VAL A 193 6.99 -18.76 11.78
N LEU A 194 6.85 -17.63 11.08
CA LEU A 194 7.71 -17.27 9.95
C LEU A 194 9.13 -16.94 10.43
N SER A 195 9.27 -16.14 11.49
CA SER A 195 10.57 -15.79 12.08
C SER A 195 11.32 -17.04 12.53
N ASP A 196 10.70 -17.93 13.30
CA ASP A 196 11.34 -19.17 13.77
C ASP A 196 11.87 -20.06 12.63
N LYS A 197 11.23 -20.00 11.46
CA LYS A 197 11.69 -20.71 10.25
C LYS A 197 12.87 -20.00 9.60
N LEU A 198 12.80 -18.67 9.48
CA LEU A 198 13.77 -17.86 8.73
C LEU A 198 15.01 -17.49 9.55
N ASP A 199 14.93 -17.43 10.87
CA ASP A 199 16.07 -17.15 11.78
C ASP A 199 17.15 -18.24 11.74
N LYS A 200 16.82 -19.39 11.12
CA LYS A 200 17.77 -20.48 10.84
C LYS A 200 18.69 -20.16 9.66
N LEU A 201 18.38 -19.12 8.88
CA LEU A 201 19.19 -18.69 7.74
C LEU A 201 20.36 -17.82 8.21
N GLN A 202 21.55 -18.11 7.69
CA GLN A 202 22.70 -17.22 7.80
C GLN A 202 22.66 -16.23 6.63
N LEU A 203 22.34 -14.97 6.91
CA LEU A 203 22.26 -13.93 5.89
C LEU A 203 23.65 -13.38 5.55
N PRO A 204 23.97 -13.10 4.27
CA PRO A 204 25.19 -12.41 3.91
C PRO A 204 25.25 -10.98 4.50
N LYS A 205 26.45 -10.40 4.57
CA LYS A 205 26.63 -9.02 5.04
C LYS A 205 25.83 -8.06 4.15
N GLY A 206 25.09 -7.13 4.76
CA GLY A 206 24.22 -6.19 4.05
C GLY A 206 22.83 -6.73 3.73
N TYR A 207 22.52 -7.98 4.06
CA TYR A 207 21.17 -8.53 3.89
C TYR A 207 20.40 -8.45 5.20
N MET A 208 19.13 -8.06 5.12
CA MET A 208 18.25 -7.98 6.28
C MET A 208 16.88 -8.54 5.93
N ILE A 209 16.28 -9.27 6.87
CA ILE A 209 14.88 -9.68 6.80
C ILE A 209 14.07 -8.75 7.70
N GLY A 210 12.96 -8.24 7.16
CA GLY A 210 11.95 -7.51 7.91
C GLY A 210 10.59 -8.17 7.80
N TYR A 211 9.74 -7.94 8.79
CA TYR A 211 8.37 -8.44 8.81
C TYR A 211 7.39 -7.27 8.90
N ARG A 212 6.25 -7.39 8.24
CA ARG A 212 5.11 -6.50 8.44
C ARG A 212 3.83 -7.32 8.48
N SER A 213 3.24 -7.38 9.65
CA SER A 213 1.91 -7.96 9.86
C SER A 213 0.82 -6.93 9.56
N TYR A 214 -0.17 -7.33 8.77
CA TYR A 214 -1.44 -6.62 8.61
C TYR A 214 -2.54 -7.65 8.30
N LEU A 215 -3.81 -7.31 8.46
CA LEU A 215 -4.84 -8.30 8.12
C LEU A 215 -4.97 -8.38 6.58
N PRO A 216 -5.10 -9.57 5.97
CA PRO A 216 -4.86 -10.92 6.51
C PRO A 216 -3.44 -11.46 6.24
N PHE A 217 -2.53 -10.62 5.75
CA PHE A 217 -1.21 -11.03 5.26
C PHE A 217 -0.05 -10.70 6.19
N ILE A 218 1.01 -11.49 6.08
CA ILE A 218 2.32 -11.11 6.63
C ILE A 218 3.27 -10.94 5.45
N GLU A 219 3.80 -9.73 5.31
CA GLU A 219 4.89 -9.43 4.37
C GLU A 219 6.21 -9.85 5.00
N VAL A 220 6.94 -10.74 4.33
CA VAL A 220 8.36 -11.01 4.59
C VAL A 220 9.17 -10.19 3.59
N LYS A 221 10.03 -9.31 4.07
CA LYS A 221 10.84 -8.40 3.25
C LYS A 221 12.28 -8.84 3.28
N LEU A 222 12.89 -8.99 2.11
CA LEU A 222 14.33 -9.15 1.96
C LEU A 222 14.91 -7.84 1.44
N PHE A 223 15.69 -7.18 2.30
CA PHE A 223 16.51 -6.04 1.93
C PHE A 223 17.90 -6.53 1.52
N ALA A 224 18.37 -6.07 0.37
CA ALA A 224 19.64 -6.50 -0.22
C ALA A 224 20.31 -5.35 -0.99
N PRO A 225 21.66 -5.28 -1.01
CA PRO A 225 22.37 -4.33 -1.85
C PRO A 225 21.91 -4.43 -3.32
N THR A 226 21.63 -3.30 -3.97
CA THR A 226 21.07 -3.28 -5.33
C THR A 226 21.99 -3.95 -6.37
N GLU A 227 23.31 -3.86 -6.19
CA GLU A 227 24.30 -4.38 -7.15
C GLU A 227 24.50 -5.91 -7.04
N ASP A 228 24.10 -6.56 -5.93
CA ASP A 228 24.36 -7.98 -5.66
C ASP A 228 23.17 -8.87 -6.05
N LEU A 229 22.79 -8.80 -7.33
CA LEU A 229 21.60 -9.50 -7.84
C LEU A 229 21.68 -11.02 -7.69
N GLU A 230 22.85 -11.61 -7.95
CA GLU A 230 23.03 -13.06 -7.94
C GLU A 230 22.82 -13.66 -6.54
N THR A 231 23.45 -13.06 -5.53
CA THR A 231 23.28 -13.49 -4.13
C THR A 231 21.85 -13.23 -3.66
N ARG A 232 21.25 -12.10 -4.06
CA ARG A 232 19.85 -11.78 -3.73
C ARG A 232 18.89 -12.86 -4.21
N VAL A 233 19.02 -13.29 -5.46
CA VAL A 233 18.17 -14.36 -6.02
C VAL A 233 18.34 -15.66 -5.23
N ARG A 234 19.58 -16.03 -4.88
CA ARG A 234 19.86 -17.24 -4.10
C ARG A 234 19.23 -17.19 -2.70
N VAL A 235 19.40 -16.07 -1.99
CA VAL A 235 18.81 -15.87 -0.65
C VAL A 235 17.29 -15.87 -0.73
N LEU A 236 16.71 -15.20 -1.73
CA LEU A 236 15.27 -15.17 -1.94
C LEU A 236 14.70 -16.57 -2.20
N GLN A 237 15.38 -17.39 -2.99
CA GLN A 237 15.00 -18.79 -3.21
C GLN A 237 15.07 -19.63 -1.93
N MET A 238 16.09 -19.40 -1.09
CA MET A 238 16.21 -20.08 0.21
C MET A 238 15.06 -19.69 1.14
N ILE A 239 14.73 -18.40 1.22
CA ILE A 239 13.58 -17.90 1.98
C ILE A 239 12.30 -18.53 1.44
N TYR A 240 12.04 -18.41 0.13
CA TYR A 240 10.86 -18.96 -0.52
C TYR A 240 10.67 -20.44 -0.18
N LYS A 241 11.73 -21.26 -0.32
CA LYS A 241 11.67 -22.70 -0.03
C LYS A 241 11.27 -23.03 1.41
N LEU A 242 11.57 -22.17 2.39
CA LEU A 242 11.21 -22.38 3.79
C LEU A 242 9.74 -22.05 4.10
N ILE A 243 9.13 -21.18 3.30
CA ILE A 243 7.80 -20.61 3.58
C ILE A 243 6.80 -20.74 2.41
N ASP A 244 7.15 -21.48 1.35
CA ASP A 244 6.39 -21.60 0.09
C ASP A 244 4.93 -22.03 0.28
N SER A 245 4.65 -22.82 1.32
CA SER A 245 3.31 -23.25 1.71
C SER A 245 2.38 -22.08 2.03
N ASN A 246 2.95 -20.99 2.56
CA ASN A 246 2.26 -19.78 2.98
C ASN A 246 2.39 -18.64 1.98
N VAL A 247 3.35 -18.69 1.03
CA VAL A 247 3.53 -17.62 0.03
C VAL A 247 2.37 -17.61 -0.97
N VAL A 248 1.72 -16.45 -1.05
CA VAL A 248 0.60 -16.19 -1.96
C VAL A 248 1.02 -15.42 -3.21
N SER A 249 2.00 -14.53 -3.10
CA SER A 249 2.59 -13.76 -4.19
C SER A 249 3.97 -13.20 -3.80
N VAL A 250 4.73 -12.75 -4.80
CA VAL A 250 6.06 -12.14 -4.62
C VAL A 250 6.09 -10.81 -5.36
N ASP A 251 6.57 -9.76 -4.71
CA ASP A 251 6.73 -8.38 -5.20
C ASP A 251 5.45 -7.65 -5.67
N GLU A 252 4.31 -8.34 -5.67
CA GLU A 252 2.97 -7.80 -5.95
C GLU A 252 1.93 -8.33 -4.96
N ASN A 253 0.79 -7.64 -4.84
CA ASN A 253 -0.33 -8.10 -4.00
C ASN A 253 -0.93 -9.42 -4.56
N MET A 254 -1.39 -10.31 -3.67
CA MET A 254 -2.04 -11.59 -4.01
C MET A 254 -3.14 -11.45 -5.07
N LEU A 255 -3.96 -10.41 -4.97
CA LEU A 255 -5.06 -10.19 -5.91
C LEU A 255 -4.60 -9.79 -7.32
N ALA A 256 -3.48 -9.07 -7.43
CA ALA A 256 -2.87 -8.76 -8.73
C ALA A 256 -2.30 -10.04 -9.35
N HIS A 257 -1.56 -10.82 -8.56
CA HIS A 257 -1.05 -12.13 -8.95
C HIS A 257 -2.17 -13.08 -9.39
N LEU A 258 -3.29 -13.09 -8.68
CA LEU A 258 -4.47 -13.88 -9.04
C LEU A 258 -5.04 -13.43 -10.41
N GLY A 259 -5.08 -12.13 -10.69
CA GLY A 259 -5.48 -11.62 -12.01
C GLY A 259 -4.59 -12.17 -13.13
N HIS A 260 -3.27 -12.16 -12.94
CA HIS A 260 -2.33 -12.76 -13.89
C HIS A 260 -2.55 -14.26 -14.08
N LEU A 261 -2.83 -15.01 -13.01
CA LEU A 261 -3.14 -16.44 -13.10
C LEU A 261 -4.43 -16.69 -13.91
N ILE A 262 -5.46 -15.85 -13.73
CA ILE A 262 -6.71 -15.93 -14.48
C ILE A 262 -6.43 -15.69 -15.97
N ALA A 263 -5.66 -14.65 -16.30
CA ALA A 263 -5.27 -14.32 -17.67
C ALA A 263 -4.43 -15.42 -18.33
N GLU A 264 -3.50 -16.03 -17.58
CA GLU A 264 -2.67 -17.13 -18.06
C GLU A 264 -3.51 -18.38 -18.36
N LYS A 265 -4.42 -18.76 -17.45
CA LYS A 265 -5.27 -19.94 -17.61
C LYS A 265 -6.45 -19.73 -18.55
N LYS A 266 -6.82 -18.47 -18.83
CA LYS A 266 -7.95 -18.07 -19.67
C LYS A 266 -9.27 -18.69 -19.25
N GLN A 267 -9.48 -18.86 -17.95
CA GLN A 267 -10.70 -19.45 -17.40
C GLN A 267 -11.69 -18.37 -17.01
N SER A 268 -12.92 -18.50 -17.49
CA SER A 268 -14.02 -17.62 -17.13
C SER A 268 -14.52 -17.86 -15.70
N ILE A 269 -14.79 -16.78 -14.97
CA ILE A 269 -15.08 -16.83 -13.53
C ILE A 269 -16.37 -16.08 -13.22
N SER A 270 -17.31 -16.75 -12.57
CA SER A 270 -18.48 -16.13 -11.95
C SER A 270 -18.36 -16.09 -10.43
N ILE A 271 -19.03 -15.13 -9.81
CA ILE A 271 -18.96 -14.91 -8.37
C ILE A 271 -20.39 -14.84 -7.81
N SER A 272 -20.63 -15.49 -6.67
CA SER A 272 -21.84 -15.27 -5.87
C SER A 272 -21.49 -14.95 -4.41
N GLU A 273 -22.00 -13.85 -3.89
CA GLU A 273 -21.59 -13.29 -2.60
C GLU A 273 -22.77 -13.01 -1.69
N GLN A 274 -22.69 -13.52 -0.45
CA GLN A 274 -23.59 -13.13 0.64
C GLN A 274 -22.84 -12.43 1.78
N SER A 275 -21.62 -12.87 2.15
CA SER A 275 -20.89 -12.30 3.29
C SER A 275 -19.94 -11.17 2.93
N THR A 276 -19.50 -11.09 1.68
CA THR A 276 -18.48 -10.13 1.22
C THR A 276 -19.07 -8.88 0.55
N HIS A 277 -20.40 -8.82 0.41
CA HIS A 277 -21.14 -7.63 -0.02
C HIS A 277 -20.66 -7.01 -1.35
N GLY A 278 -20.24 -7.84 -2.30
CA GLY A 278 -19.78 -7.39 -3.62
C GLY A 278 -18.31 -7.04 -3.69
N TRP A 279 -17.53 -7.25 -2.62
CA TRP A 279 -16.09 -6.95 -2.62
C TRP A 279 -15.33 -7.77 -3.67
N LEU A 280 -15.61 -9.08 -3.78
CA LEU A 280 -14.95 -9.95 -4.77
C LEU A 280 -15.41 -9.60 -6.19
N SER A 281 -16.69 -9.32 -6.37
CA SER A 281 -17.24 -8.87 -7.65
C SER A 281 -16.59 -7.57 -8.10
N ASN A 282 -16.49 -6.58 -7.21
CA ASN A 282 -15.86 -5.30 -7.50
C ASN A 282 -14.38 -5.50 -7.89
N TRP A 283 -13.64 -6.33 -7.16
CA TRP A 283 -12.26 -6.68 -7.51
C TRP A 283 -12.16 -7.32 -8.90
N LEU A 284 -12.98 -8.34 -9.19
CA LEU A 284 -12.91 -9.09 -10.45
C LEU A 284 -13.19 -8.18 -11.67
N HIS A 285 -14.14 -7.26 -11.56
CA HIS A 285 -14.47 -6.30 -12.62
C HIS A 285 -13.44 -5.17 -12.76
N SER A 286 -12.79 -4.77 -11.66
CA SER A 286 -11.83 -3.66 -11.66
C SER A 286 -10.40 -4.07 -12.01
N ASN A 287 -10.07 -5.36 -11.93
CA ASN A 287 -8.74 -5.85 -12.24
C ASN A 287 -8.55 -6.01 -13.77
N GLU A 288 -7.61 -5.27 -14.35
CA GLU A 288 -7.40 -5.21 -15.80
C GLU A 288 -7.15 -6.59 -16.46
N GLU A 289 -6.41 -7.47 -15.77
CA GLU A 289 -6.04 -8.80 -16.27
C GLU A 289 -7.18 -9.82 -16.12
N ALA A 290 -7.94 -9.73 -15.03
CA ALA A 290 -9.03 -10.67 -14.73
C ALA A 290 -10.35 -10.30 -15.41
N ASN A 291 -10.62 -9.01 -15.61
CA ASN A 291 -11.88 -8.49 -16.15
C ASN A 291 -12.31 -9.13 -17.49
N PRO A 292 -11.41 -9.38 -18.47
CA PRO A 292 -11.77 -10.06 -19.73
C PRO A 292 -12.36 -11.47 -19.55
N PHE A 293 -12.13 -12.10 -18.39
CA PHE A 293 -12.61 -13.44 -18.04
C PHE A 293 -13.73 -13.39 -16.99
N CYS A 294 -14.21 -12.20 -16.63
CA CYS A 294 -15.31 -12.03 -15.69
C CYS A 294 -16.64 -12.45 -16.33
N GLY A 295 -17.31 -13.42 -15.70
CA GLY A 295 -18.70 -13.78 -15.95
C GLY A 295 -19.65 -12.93 -15.12
N HIS A 296 -20.85 -13.45 -14.88
CA HIS A 296 -21.84 -12.74 -14.06
C HIS A 296 -21.47 -12.81 -12.57
N SER A 297 -21.80 -11.72 -11.86
CA SER A 297 -21.68 -11.61 -10.40
C SER A 297 -23.06 -11.49 -9.76
N TRP A 298 -23.33 -12.28 -8.73
CA TRP A 298 -24.58 -12.23 -7.96
C TRP A 298 -24.30 -11.79 -6.53
N ILE A 299 -24.75 -10.57 -6.19
CA ILE A 299 -24.68 -10.04 -4.83
C ILE A 299 -26.03 -10.27 -4.18
N MET A 300 -26.06 -11.18 -3.21
CA MET A 300 -27.29 -11.66 -2.60
C MET A 300 -27.48 -11.10 -1.19
N SER A 301 -28.75 -10.83 -0.85
CA SER A 301 -29.11 -10.43 0.50
C SER A 301 -28.79 -11.52 1.51
N SER A 302 -28.38 -11.12 2.71
CA SER A 302 -28.25 -12.02 3.86
C SER A 302 -29.60 -12.60 4.32
N SER A 303 -30.72 -11.99 3.93
CA SER A 303 -32.07 -12.51 4.18
C SER A 303 -32.50 -13.62 3.23
N LEU A 304 -31.80 -13.81 2.11
CA LEU A 304 -32.11 -14.87 1.17
C LEU A 304 -31.56 -16.20 1.71
N ASP A 305 -32.47 -17.10 2.05
CA ASP A 305 -32.10 -18.44 2.49
C ASP A 305 -32.00 -19.34 1.26
N VAL A 306 -30.76 -19.68 0.90
CA VAL A 306 -30.46 -20.63 -0.19
C VAL A 306 -30.59 -22.07 0.30
N SER A 307 -30.68 -22.29 1.61
CA SER A 307 -30.81 -23.63 2.17
C SER A 307 -32.23 -24.17 2.00
N SER A 308 -32.36 -25.35 1.40
CA SER A 308 -33.63 -26.06 1.33
C SER A 308 -33.85 -26.83 2.63
N GLN A 309 -34.67 -26.32 3.56
CA GLN A 309 -35.18 -26.97 4.79
C GLN A 309 -34.18 -27.63 5.78
N GLU A 310 -32.94 -27.96 5.39
CA GLU A 310 -31.86 -28.51 6.20
C GLU A 310 -30.78 -27.44 6.44
N GLN A 311 -30.52 -27.16 7.71
CA GLN A 311 -29.60 -26.14 8.24
C GLN A 311 -28.10 -26.44 7.98
N ASN A 312 -27.69 -26.72 6.75
CA ASN A 312 -26.28 -26.98 6.42
C ASN A 312 -25.72 -25.87 5.51
N PRO A 313 -25.08 -24.82 6.08
CA PRO A 313 -24.52 -23.69 5.34
C PRO A 313 -23.54 -24.10 4.22
N LEU A 314 -22.79 -25.19 4.43
CA LEU A 314 -21.85 -25.69 3.43
C LEU A 314 -22.57 -26.28 2.22
N ALA A 315 -23.65 -27.04 2.43
CA ALA A 315 -24.44 -27.61 1.35
C ALA A 315 -25.13 -26.51 0.51
N ALA A 316 -25.64 -25.47 1.17
CA ALA A 316 -26.18 -24.29 0.48
C ALA A 316 -25.10 -23.59 -0.38
N SER A 317 -23.88 -23.47 0.13
CA SER A 317 -22.75 -22.88 -0.62
C SER A 317 -22.34 -23.72 -1.83
N PHE A 318 -22.36 -25.05 -1.74
CA PHE A 318 -22.15 -25.94 -2.88
C PHE A 318 -23.25 -25.81 -3.93
N ALA A 319 -24.51 -25.86 -3.50
CA ALA A 319 -25.66 -25.72 -4.41
C ALA A 319 -25.60 -24.39 -5.17
N LEU A 320 -25.24 -23.30 -4.47
CA LEU A 320 -25.03 -22.00 -5.08
C LEU A 320 -23.84 -22.00 -6.04
N ALA A 321 -22.70 -22.60 -5.68
CA ALA A 321 -21.52 -22.65 -6.54
C ALA A 321 -21.78 -23.41 -7.84
N GLY A 322 -22.42 -24.59 -7.77
CA GLY A 322 -22.83 -25.36 -8.94
C GLY A 322 -23.82 -24.59 -9.82
N ALA A 323 -24.87 -24.01 -9.21
CA ALA A 323 -25.88 -23.24 -9.92
C ALA A 323 -25.29 -21.99 -10.58
N THR A 324 -24.43 -21.25 -9.89
CA THR A 324 -23.75 -20.07 -10.43
C THR A 324 -22.87 -20.45 -11.63
N ARG A 325 -22.06 -21.52 -11.52
CA ARG A 325 -21.22 -21.99 -12.62
C ARG A 325 -22.03 -22.34 -13.87
N GLU A 326 -23.11 -23.10 -13.68
CA GLU A 326 -23.98 -23.56 -14.77
C GLU A 326 -24.76 -22.39 -15.40
N LYS A 327 -25.46 -21.59 -14.59
CA LYS A 327 -26.30 -20.49 -15.08
C LYS A 327 -25.50 -19.38 -15.72
N CYS A 328 -24.27 -19.14 -15.27
CA CYS A 328 -23.39 -18.14 -15.85
C CYS A 328 -22.56 -18.68 -17.02
N SER A 329 -22.61 -19.99 -17.29
CA SER A 329 -21.82 -20.67 -18.33
C SER A 329 -20.32 -20.36 -18.23
N THR A 330 -19.78 -20.41 -17.01
CA THR A 330 -18.37 -20.11 -16.71
C THR A 330 -17.59 -21.36 -16.34
N ASP A 331 -16.26 -21.33 -16.51
CA ASP A 331 -15.37 -22.44 -16.15
C ASP A 331 -15.29 -22.67 -14.64
N VAL A 332 -15.37 -21.58 -13.87
CA VAL A 332 -15.23 -21.56 -12.42
C VAL A 332 -16.30 -20.67 -11.80
N ALA A 333 -16.84 -21.09 -10.66
CA ALA A 333 -17.66 -20.23 -9.80
C ALA A 333 -17.08 -20.18 -8.38
N LEU A 334 -16.94 -18.98 -7.84
CA LEU A 334 -16.51 -18.73 -6.47
C LEU A 334 -17.68 -18.19 -5.64
N VAL A 335 -17.91 -18.78 -4.48
CA VAL A 335 -19.06 -18.46 -3.62
C VAL A 335 -18.64 -18.13 -2.20
N THR A 336 -19.20 -17.05 -1.66
CA THR A 336 -19.16 -16.72 -0.23
C THR A 336 -20.58 -16.81 0.33
N GLY A 337 -20.82 -17.78 1.20
CA GLY A 337 -22.11 -18.02 1.84
C GLY A 337 -22.41 -17.01 2.95
N LYS A 338 -23.58 -17.15 3.58
CA LYS A 338 -24.01 -16.26 4.68
C LYS A 338 -23.03 -16.30 5.86
N LEU A 339 -22.81 -15.14 6.48
CA LEU A 339 -22.11 -15.00 7.76
C LEU A 339 -23.14 -14.98 8.90
N GLU A 340 -23.09 -15.96 9.80
CA GLU A 340 -23.94 -16.09 11.00
C GLU A 340 -23.12 -16.58 12.18
N ASP A 341 -23.27 -15.98 13.36
CA ASP A 341 -22.56 -16.37 14.60
C ASP A 341 -21.04 -16.55 14.40
N ASP A 342 -20.41 -15.60 13.70
CA ASP A 342 -18.99 -15.60 13.33
C ASP A 342 -18.56 -16.78 12.44
N LYS A 343 -19.52 -17.50 11.83
CA LYS A 343 -19.30 -18.63 10.93
C LYS A 343 -19.75 -18.28 9.52
N PHE A 344 -18.98 -18.70 8.54
CA PHE A 344 -19.28 -18.53 7.13
C PHE A 344 -18.81 -19.75 6.35
N SER A 345 -19.33 -19.93 5.15
CA SER A 345 -18.86 -20.97 4.23
C SER A 345 -18.35 -20.35 2.94
N VAL A 346 -17.32 -20.94 2.37
CA VAL A 346 -16.81 -20.58 1.05
C VAL A 346 -16.78 -21.84 0.19
N ALA A 347 -17.12 -21.70 -1.09
CA ALA A 347 -17.12 -22.80 -2.04
C ALA A 347 -16.55 -22.39 -3.39
N LEU A 348 -15.93 -23.34 -4.07
CA LEU A 348 -15.34 -23.20 -5.41
C LEU A 348 -15.84 -24.36 -6.27
N SER A 349 -16.57 -24.06 -7.34
CA SER A 349 -17.05 -25.06 -8.30
C SER A 349 -16.25 -24.96 -9.60
N THR A 350 -15.76 -26.08 -10.10
CA THR A 350 -14.92 -26.17 -11.31
C THR A 350 -15.26 -27.41 -12.13
N ALA A 351 -14.69 -27.54 -13.33
CA ALA A 351 -14.76 -28.77 -14.10
C ALA A 351 -14.12 -30.00 -13.42
N LYS A 352 -13.19 -29.82 -12.47
CA LYS A 352 -12.52 -30.92 -11.75
C LYS A 352 -13.26 -31.40 -10.50
N GLY A 353 -14.35 -30.71 -10.13
CA GLY A 353 -15.08 -30.92 -8.90
C GLY A 353 -15.26 -29.62 -8.12
N GLU A 354 -15.80 -29.78 -6.92
CA GLU A 354 -16.19 -28.68 -6.04
C GLU A 354 -15.51 -28.82 -4.68
N TRP A 355 -14.97 -27.70 -4.18
CA TRP A 355 -14.38 -27.61 -2.85
C TRP A 355 -15.19 -26.65 -2.01
N GLY A 356 -15.36 -26.97 -0.74
CA GLY A 356 -16.02 -26.08 0.19
C GLY A 356 -15.56 -26.29 1.62
N GLN A 357 -15.58 -25.21 2.39
CA GLN A 357 -15.24 -25.21 3.80
C GLN A 357 -16.12 -24.25 4.59
N THR A 358 -16.49 -24.65 5.80
CA THR A 358 -17.11 -23.80 6.81
C THR A 358 -16.06 -23.39 7.82
N LEU A 359 -15.93 -22.09 8.02
CA LEU A 359 -14.90 -21.46 8.83
C LEU A 359 -15.56 -20.63 9.93
N GLN A 360 -14.88 -20.52 11.07
CA GLN A 360 -15.27 -19.65 12.17
C GLN A 360 -14.14 -18.68 12.49
N PHE A 361 -14.46 -17.41 12.74
CA PHE A 361 -13.46 -16.45 13.19
C PHE A 361 -12.93 -16.80 14.59
N ASN A 362 -11.61 -16.74 14.77
CA ASN A 362 -10.97 -17.04 16.06
C ASN A 362 -11.10 -15.90 17.08
N ARG A 363 -11.53 -14.72 16.64
CA ARG A 363 -11.76 -13.53 17.46
C ARG A 363 -12.82 -12.65 16.80
N LYS A 364 -13.27 -11.62 17.51
CA LYS A 364 -14.13 -10.59 16.92
C LYS A 364 -13.33 -9.73 15.96
N TYR A 365 -13.89 -9.52 14.77
CA TYR A 365 -13.36 -8.65 13.72
C TYR A 365 -14.39 -7.56 13.43
N SER A 366 -13.94 -6.40 12.97
CA SER A 366 -14.83 -5.38 12.41
C SER A 366 -15.50 -5.90 11.13
N MET A 367 -16.59 -5.25 10.69
CA MET A 367 -17.29 -5.68 9.48
C MET A 367 -16.38 -5.65 8.24
N ASP A 368 -15.46 -4.70 8.15
CA ASP A 368 -14.56 -4.60 7.00
C ASP A 368 -13.44 -5.64 7.06
N GLU A 369 -12.89 -5.91 8.25
CA GLU A 369 -11.94 -7.01 8.48
C GLU A 369 -12.58 -8.37 8.16
N GLN A 370 -13.85 -8.58 8.50
CA GLN A 370 -14.59 -9.79 8.16
C GLN A 370 -14.72 -9.95 6.65
N LYS A 371 -15.13 -8.90 5.92
CA LYS A 371 -15.23 -8.92 4.45
C LYS A 371 -13.86 -9.23 3.83
N GLU A 372 -12.81 -8.56 4.30
CA GLU A 372 -11.45 -8.73 3.78
C GLU A 372 -10.94 -10.16 3.99
N LEU A 373 -11.13 -10.74 5.18
CA LEU A 373 -10.73 -12.11 5.49
C LEU A 373 -11.48 -13.14 4.64
N ILE A 374 -12.82 -13.04 4.58
CA ILE A 374 -13.63 -14.00 3.83
C ILE A 374 -13.28 -13.93 2.35
N SER A 375 -13.17 -12.71 1.80
CA SER A 375 -12.80 -12.50 0.40
C SER A 375 -11.42 -13.05 0.11
N THR A 376 -10.44 -12.82 0.98
CA THR A 376 -9.08 -13.31 0.79
C THR A 376 -9.01 -14.83 0.82
N ILE A 377 -9.73 -15.49 1.73
CA ILE A 377 -9.78 -16.96 1.80
C ILE A 377 -10.41 -17.54 0.53
N ALA A 378 -11.52 -16.95 0.07
CA ALA A 378 -12.17 -17.36 -1.18
C ALA A 378 -11.24 -17.16 -2.40
N ALA A 379 -10.56 -16.02 -2.48
CA ALA A 379 -9.58 -15.73 -3.53
C ALA A 379 -8.36 -16.67 -3.47
N ASP A 380 -7.87 -17.05 -2.28
CA ASP A 380 -6.76 -17.99 -2.14
C ASP A 380 -7.15 -19.41 -2.58
N MET A 381 -8.40 -19.85 -2.32
CA MET A 381 -8.90 -21.12 -2.87
C MET A 381 -8.83 -21.13 -4.40
N LEU A 382 -9.28 -20.06 -5.06
CA LEU A 382 -9.20 -19.91 -6.50
C LEU A 382 -7.75 -19.87 -7.00
N ARG A 383 -6.89 -19.07 -6.36
CA ARG A 383 -5.46 -18.98 -6.68
C ARG A 383 -4.77 -20.35 -6.60
N ARG A 384 -5.06 -21.12 -5.55
CA ARG A 384 -4.54 -22.47 -5.33
C ARG A 384 -5.00 -23.43 -6.42
N TYR A 385 -6.27 -23.37 -6.82
CA TYR A 385 -6.79 -24.15 -7.94
C TYR A 385 -6.06 -23.83 -9.25
N LEU A 386 -5.91 -22.55 -9.60
CA LEU A 386 -5.22 -22.12 -10.82
C LEU A 386 -3.72 -22.46 -10.80
N SER A 387 -3.12 -22.48 -9.62
CA SER A 387 -1.72 -22.86 -9.39
C SER A 387 -1.50 -24.37 -9.20
N SER A 388 -2.55 -25.20 -9.31
CA SER A 388 -2.48 -26.65 -9.04
C SER A 388 -1.91 -27.01 -7.66
N LYS A 389 -2.19 -26.19 -6.64
CA LYS A 389 -1.86 -26.43 -5.23
C LYS A 389 -3.07 -27.03 -4.49
N PRO A 390 -2.87 -27.65 -3.30
CA PRO A 390 -3.98 -28.01 -2.41
C PRO A 390 -4.85 -26.78 -2.11
N ILE A 391 -6.15 -26.90 -2.38
CA ILE A 391 -7.12 -25.78 -2.36
C ILE A 391 -7.54 -25.41 -0.94
N ILE A 392 -7.81 -26.42 -0.11
CA ILE A 392 -8.16 -26.21 1.31
C ILE A 392 -6.87 -26.34 2.12
N ILE A 393 -6.61 -25.31 2.92
CA ILE A 393 -5.50 -25.25 3.88
C ILE A 393 -6.00 -24.67 5.20
N GLN A 394 -5.15 -24.77 6.23
CA GLN A 394 -5.40 -24.12 7.51
C GLN A 394 -4.96 -22.65 7.47
N TYR A 395 -5.76 -21.78 8.08
CA TYR A 395 -5.45 -20.37 8.26
C TYR A 395 -5.42 -20.05 9.76
N SER A 396 -4.40 -19.35 10.25
CA SER A 396 -4.30 -18.99 11.67
C SER A 396 -5.41 -18.06 12.19
N SER A 397 -6.07 -17.32 11.30
CA SER A 397 -7.08 -16.32 11.64
C SER A 397 -8.49 -16.89 11.86
N VAL A 398 -8.73 -18.14 11.44
CA VAL A 398 -10.03 -18.84 11.50
C VAL A 398 -9.85 -20.31 11.91
N THR A 399 -10.91 -20.95 12.35
CA THR A 399 -10.97 -22.39 12.62
C THR A 399 -11.83 -23.08 11.55
N CYS A 400 -11.30 -24.12 10.91
CA CYS A 400 -12.09 -24.96 10.00
C CYS A 400 -13.01 -25.88 10.81
N LEU A 401 -14.33 -25.71 10.64
CA LEU A 401 -15.34 -26.54 11.29
C LEU A 401 -15.74 -27.75 10.43
N LYS A 402 -15.73 -27.57 9.11
CA LYS A 402 -16.11 -28.58 8.13
C LYS A 402 -15.44 -28.29 6.81
N GLU A 403 -14.94 -29.32 6.14
CA GLU A 403 -14.42 -29.25 4.77
C GLU A 403 -14.95 -30.41 3.95
N MET A 404 -15.07 -30.21 2.64
CA MET A 404 -15.56 -31.23 1.72
C MET A 404 -15.00 -30.99 0.31
N PHE A 405 -14.69 -32.08 -0.37
CA PHE A 405 -14.38 -32.11 -1.79
C PHE A 405 -15.35 -33.08 -2.48
N ILE A 406 -16.04 -32.60 -3.50
CA ILE A 406 -16.96 -33.39 -4.32
C ILE A 406 -16.29 -33.53 -5.70
N PRO A 407 -15.75 -34.71 -6.07
CA PRO A 407 -15.15 -34.90 -7.38
C PRO A 407 -16.20 -34.75 -8.47
N SER A 408 -15.83 -34.16 -9.61
CA SER A 408 -16.69 -34.20 -10.79
C SER A 408 -16.90 -35.66 -11.19
N THR A 409 -18.12 -36.17 -11.11
CA THR A 409 -18.48 -37.43 -11.76
C THR A 409 -18.34 -37.23 -13.26
N LEU A 410 -17.31 -37.85 -13.86
CA LEU A 410 -17.27 -38.09 -15.30
C LEU A 410 -18.53 -38.90 -15.64
N ILE A 411 -19.53 -38.26 -16.23
CA ILE A 411 -20.62 -38.93 -16.95
C ILE A 411 -20.21 -39.00 -18.41
#